data_AF-A0A341ABK4-F1
#
_entry.id   AF-A0A341ABK4-F1
#
_cell.length_a   1.000
_cell.length_b   1.000
_cell.length_c   1.000
_cell.angle_alpha   90.00
_cell.angle_beta   90.00
_cell.angle_gamma   90.00
#
_symmetry.space_group_name_H-M   'P 1'
#
loop_
_entity.id
_entity.type
_entity.pdbx_description
1 polymer ?
#
loop_
_entity_poly.entity_id
_entity_poly.type
_entity_poly.pdbx_seq_one_letter_code
_entity_poly.pdbx_strand_id
1 'polypeptide(L)'
;MAAPADPRRLCRLVQEGRLCALQEELRAAGGAGCAGPARDTLLHCAARHGRREILAYLVEAWDLDIEAANRDYKRPLHEAASMGHRDCVRYLLGRGAAVDCLKKADWTPLMMACTRRNLEVVQDLVEHGANPLLKNKDGWNSFHIASREGDPLILRYLLAVCAAAWKTESKIGRTPLHTAAMHGCSEAVEVLLQRCQYEPDCRDKCGLTPFMDAIQCGHIDVARLLLEKHKACVSAEDSLGAQAIHRAAVTGQNEAVQFLVSELGINVDVRAASTRLTALHYAAKEGHISTIQTLLSLGADINAKDERNRSALHLACTGQHAACVKFLLCSGLGDSLDVTGALAQQLTRSPDVLQCFNHSATAEGVSRGKQ
;
A
#
# COMPACT_ATOMS: atom_id res chain seq x y z
N MET A 1 -17.04 44.39 -26.55
CA MET A 1 -16.34 43.11 -26.32
C MET A 1 -16.90 42.50 -25.05
N ALA A 2 -17.42 41.27 -25.12
CA ALA A 2 -17.89 40.58 -23.92
C ALA A 2 -16.72 40.29 -22.98
N ALA A 3 -16.93 40.45 -21.67
CA ALA A 3 -15.93 40.08 -20.67
C ALA A 3 -15.76 38.55 -20.67
N PRO A 4 -14.52 38.01 -20.59
CA PRO A 4 -14.32 36.58 -20.48
C PRO A 4 -15.04 36.07 -19.23
N ALA A 5 -15.80 34.97 -19.36
CA ALA A 5 -16.44 34.34 -18.21
C ALA A 5 -15.39 33.91 -17.19
N ASP A 6 -15.66 34.14 -15.90
CA ASP A 6 -14.79 33.69 -14.82
C ASP A 6 -14.71 32.15 -14.83
N PRO A 7 -13.53 31.56 -15.12
CA PRO A 7 -13.35 30.12 -15.15
C PRO A 7 -13.80 29.42 -13.86
N ARG A 8 -13.66 30.09 -12.71
CA ARG A 8 -14.09 29.55 -11.41
C ARG A 8 -15.60 29.45 -11.30
N ARG A 9 -16.31 30.45 -11.84
CA ARG A 9 -17.78 30.48 -11.87
C ARG A 9 -18.32 29.40 -12.80
N LEU A 10 -17.78 29.27 -14.00
CA LEU A 10 -18.17 28.22 -14.95
C LEU A 10 -17.94 26.82 -14.36
N CYS A 11 -16.77 26.56 -13.78
CA CYS A 11 -16.50 25.28 -13.10
C CYS A 11 -17.49 25.00 -11.97
N ARG A 12 -17.89 26.01 -11.20
CA ARG A 12 -18.89 25.84 -10.14
C ARG A 12 -20.26 25.48 -10.70
N LEU A 13 -20.70 26.15 -11.77
CA LEU A 13 -21.96 25.81 -12.45
C LEU A 13 -21.95 24.39 -13.00
N VAL A 14 -20.82 23.96 -13.58
CA VAL A 14 -20.62 22.58 -14.00
C VAL A 14 -20.75 21.65 -12.81
N GLN A 15 -19.96 21.84 -11.76
CA GLN A 15 -19.98 21.01 -10.56
C GLN A 15 -21.39 20.87 -9.96
N GLU A 16 -22.14 21.96 -9.89
CA GLU A 16 -23.50 21.99 -9.35
C GLU A 16 -24.56 21.41 -10.30
N GLY A 17 -24.23 21.17 -11.58
CA GLY A 17 -25.17 20.65 -12.56
C GLY A 17 -26.11 21.69 -13.15
N ARG A 18 -25.79 22.99 -13.05
CA ARG A 18 -26.67 24.10 -13.50
C ARG A 18 -26.52 24.35 -15.00
N LEU A 19 -27.08 23.46 -15.83
CA LEU A 19 -26.97 23.55 -17.29
C LEU A 19 -27.50 24.89 -17.86
N CYS A 20 -28.70 25.34 -17.50
CA CYS A 20 -29.27 26.57 -18.05
C CYS A 20 -28.41 27.81 -17.77
N ALA A 21 -27.97 27.97 -16.52
CA ALA A 21 -27.09 29.07 -16.13
C ALA A 21 -25.73 29.00 -16.85
N LEU A 22 -25.20 27.79 -17.04
CA LEU A 22 -23.97 27.58 -17.79
C LEU A 22 -24.12 27.98 -19.27
N GLN A 23 -25.25 27.62 -19.90
CA GLN A 23 -25.55 28.00 -21.28
C GLN A 23 -25.62 29.52 -21.47
N GLU A 24 -26.29 30.22 -20.56
CA GLU A 24 -26.38 31.68 -20.58
C GLU A 24 -25.01 32.34 -20.46
N GLU A 25 -24.18 31.89 -19.51
CA GLU A 25 -22.85 32.46 -19.30
C GLU A 25 -21.90 32.19 -20.46
N LEU A 26 -21.90 30.98 -21.02
CA LEU A 26 -21.04 30.64 -22.15
C LEU A 26 -21.44 31.42 -23.41
N ARG A 27 -22.75 31.56 -23.69
CA ARG A 27 -23.25 32.39 -24.79
C ARG A 27 -22.86 33.85 -24.60
N ALA A 28 -22.97 34.37 -23.39
CA ALA A 28 -22.59 35.75 -23.07
C ALA A 28 -21.09 36.00 -23.23
N ALA A 29 -20.24 35.04 -22.85
CA ALA A 29 -18.79 35.16 -22.93
C ALA A 29 -18.19 34.85 -24.31
N GLY A 30 -18.95 34.23 -25.21
CA GLY A 30 -18.51 33.91 -26.57
C GLY A 30 -17.45 32.80 -26.66
N GLY A 31 -17.29 31.98 -25.61
CA GLY A 31 -16.30 30.92 -25.59
C GLY A 31 -16.34 30.04 -24.34
N ALA A 32 -15.96 28.76 -24.51
CA ALA A 32 -15.83 27.77 -23.45
C ALA A 32 -14.36 27.44 -23.09
N GLY A 33 -13.41 28.25 -23.58
CA GLY A 33 -11.99 28.13 -23.33
C GLY A 33 -11.61 28.54 -21.91
N CYS A 34 -11.86 27.68 -20.94
CA CYS A 34 -11.51 27.90 -19.53
C CYS A 34 -10.64 26.76 -19.04
N ALA A 35 -9.33 27.01 -18.95
CA ALA A 35 -8.38 26.13 -18.31
C ALA A 35 -8.28 26.51 -16.83
N GLY A 36 -8.72 25.63 -15.93
CA GLY A 36 -8.50 25.80 -14.49
C GLY A 36 -7.01 25.76 -14.12
N PRO A 37 -6.65 25.94 -12.84
CA PRO A 37 -5.25 25.96 -12.36
C PRO A 37 -4.43 24.73 -12.78
N ALA A 38 -5.08 23.58 -13.02
CA ALA A 38 -4.48 22.33 -13.45
C ALA A 38 -4.55 22.06 -14.98
N ARG A 39 -4.91 23.07 -15.79
CA ARG A 39 -5.38 22.89 -17.19
C ARG A 39 -6.60 21.98 -17.34
N ASP A 40 -7.38 21.81 -16.28
CA ASP A 40 -8.68 21.15 -16.38
C ASP A 40 -9.61 21.97 -17.27
N THR A 41 -10.18 21.31 -18.28
CA THR A 41 -11.27 21.86 -19.09
C THR A 41 -12.61 21.68 -18.37
N LEU A 42 -13.65 22.37 -18.83
CA LEU A 42 -15.02 22.14 -18.32
C LEU A 42 -15.48 20.67 -18.52
N LEU A 43 -14.96 19.96 -19.54
CA LEU A 43 -15.23 18.53 -19.72
C LEU A 43 -14.64 17.67 -18.58
N HIS A 44 -13.45 17.98 -18.09
CA HIS A 44 -12.88 17.28 -16.93
C HIS A 44 -13.77 17.47 -15.70
N CYS A 45 -14.22 18.70 -15.46
CA CYS A 45 -15.13 19.01 -14.35
C CYS A 45 -16.46 18.28 -14.49
N ALA A 46 -17.07 18.30 -15.68
CA ALA A 46 -18.34 17.63 -15.95
C ALA A 46 -18.21 16.10 -15.79
N ALA A 47 -17.12 15.52 -16.30
CA ALA A 47 -16.83 14.10 -16.17
C ALA A 47 -16.62 13.68 -14.71
N ARG A 48 -15.80 14.45 -13.95
CA ARG A 48 -15.48 14.22 -12.53
C ARG A 48 -16.70 14.27 -11.61
N HIS A 49 -17.71 15.06 -11.97
CA HIS A 49 -18.93 15.25 -11.17
C HIS A 49 -20.16 14.54 -11.75
N GLY A 50 -19.98 13.69 -12.78
CA GLY A 50 -21.07 12.88 -13.34
C GLY A 50 -22.13 13.70 -14.06
N ARG A 51 -21.78 14.87 -14.59
CA ARG A 51 -22.71 15.82 -15.22
C ARG A 51 -22.85 15.52 -16.71
N ARG A 52 -23.42 14.36 -17.04
CA ARG A 52 -23.56 13.87 -18.41
C ARG A 52 -24.23 14.87 -19.36
N GLU A 53 -25.26 15.59 -18.92
CA GLU A 53 -25.95 16.62 -19.74
C GLU A 53 -25.05 17.78 -20.14
N ILE A 54 -24.33 18.30 -19.14
CA ILE A 54 -23.38 19.38 -19.35
C ILE A 54 -22.22 18.91 -20.21
N LEU A 55 -21.73 17.69 -19.96
CA LEU A 55 -20.67 17.09 -20.76
C LEU A 55 -21.11 16.97 -22.23
N ALA A 56 -22.33 16.49 -22.50
CA ALA A 56 -22.88 16.41 -23.85
C ALA A 56 -23.01 17.80 -24.49
N TYR A 57 -23.58 18.76 -23.78
CA TYR A 57 -23.72 20.14 -24.27
C TYR A 57 -22.38 20.79 -24.62
N LEU A 58 -21.35 20.61 -23.78
CA LEU A 58 -20.02 21.15 -24.02
C LEU A 58 -19.35 20.54 -25.25
N VAL A 59 -19.55 19.24 -25.51
CA VAL A 59 -19.03 18.59 -26.71
C VAL A 59 -19.81 19.01 -27.96
N GLU A 60 -21.14 19.04 -27.88
CA GLU A 60 -22.01 19.23 -29.05
C GLU A 60 -22.17 20.68 -29.49
N ALA A 61 -22.32 21.60 -28.54
CA ALA A 61 -22.60 23.01 -28.85
C ALA A 61 -21.33 23.86 -28.92
N TRP A 62 -20.24 23.41 -28.31
CA TRP A 62 -18.99 24.17 -28.20
C TRP A 62 -17.78 23.44 -28.78
N ASP A 63 -17.97 22.24 -29.33
CA ASP A 63 -16.91 21.44 -29.97
C ASP A 63 -15.68 21.24 -29.07
N LEU A 64 -15.91 21.08 -27.75
CA LEU A 64 -14.81 20.81 -26.83
C LEU A 64 -14.22 19.43 -27.10
N ASP A 65 -12.91 19.40 -27.26
CA ASP A 65 -12.14 18.19 -27.49
C ASP A 65 -12.24 17.21 -26.31
N ILE A 66 -12.90 16.07 -26.54
CA ILE A 66 -13.03 14.97 -25.57
C ILE A 66 -11.69 14.31 -25.22
N GLU A 67 -10.69 14.50 -26.07
CA GLU A 67 -9.34 13.96 -25.92
C GLU A 67 -8.39 14.94 -25.23
N ALA A 68 -8.85 16.15 -24.88
CA ALA A 68 -8.05 17.17 -24.23
C ALA A 68 -7.45 16.66 -22.92
N ALA A 69 -6.14 16.83 -22.77
CA ALA A 69 -5.40 16.37 -21.60
C ALA A 69 -5.07 17.53 -20.64
N ASN A 70 -5.25 17.31 -19.34
CA ASN A 70 -4.81 18.24 -18.30
C ASN A 70 -3.30 18.10 -17.98
N ARG A 71 -2.79 18.80 -16.96
CA ARG A 71 -1.35 18.74 -16.59
C ARG A 71 -0.86 17.35 -16.17
N ASP A 72 -1.75 16.48 -15.69
CA ASP A 72 -1.44 15.10 -15.34
C ASP A 72 -1.68 14.14 -16.50
N TYR A 73 -1.88 14.67 -17.71
CA TYR A 73 -2.28 13.92 -18.90
C TYR A 73 -3.60 13.17 -18.75
N LYS A 74 -4.39 13.49 -17.72
CA LYS A 74 -5.74 12.94 -17.61
C LYS A 74 -6.59 13.54 -18.71
N ARG A 75 -7.47 12.72 -19.25
CA ARG A 75 -8.56 13.09 -20.17
C ARG A 75 -9.89 12.96 -19.41
N PRO A 76 -11.00 13.57 -19.89
CA PRO A 76 -12.32 13.43 -19.28
C PRO A 76 -12.71 11.97 -18.98
N LEU A 77 -12.34 11.02 -19.84
CA LEU A 77 -12.62 9.59 -19.62
C LEU A 77 -11.96 9.05 -18.34
N HIS A 78 -10.74 9.49 -18.02
CA HIS A 78 -10.07 9.12 -16.77
C HIS A 78 -10.83 9.61 -15.54
N GLU A 79 -11.35 10.85 -15.57
CA GLU A 79 -12.09 11.44 -14.46
C GLU A 79 -13.44 10.74 -14.26
N ALA A 80 -14.18 10.50 -15.34
CA ALA A 80 -15.44 9.75 -15.27
C ALA A 80 -15.22 8.32 -14.73
N ALA A 81 -14.20 7.62 -15.23
CA ALA A 81 -13.86 6.27 -14.79
C ALA A 81 -13.42 6.25 -13.32
N SER A 82 -12.50 7.14 -12.93
CA SER A 82 -11.98 7.25 -11.56
C SER A 82 -13.04 7.64 -10.53
N MET A 83 -14.15 8.25 -10.94
CA MET A 83 -15.24 8.66 -10.05
C MET A 83 -16.46 7.74 -10.15
N GLY A 84 -16.43 6.73 -11.02
CA GLY A 84 -17.52 5.77 -11.16
C GLY A 84 -18.74 6.32 -11.91
N HIS A 85 -18.59 7.37 -12.71
CA HIS A 85 -19.69 8.01 -13.42
C HIS A 85 -19.97 7.33 -14.76
N ARG A 86 -20.69 6.21 -14.68
CA ARG A 86 -21.02 5.32 -15.81
C ARG A 86 -21.59 6.03 -17.03
N ASP A 87 -22.56 6.91 -16.85
CA ASP A 87 -23.20 7.63 -17.96
C ASP A 87 -22.23 8.54 -18.71
N CYS A 88 -21.30 9.19 -17.99
CA CYS A 88 -20.24 9.98 -18.61
C CYS A 88 -19.24 9.09 -19.37
N VAL A 89 -18.89 7.92 -18.81
CA VAL A 89 -18.00 6.94 -19.47
C VAL A 89 -18.61 6.48 -20.79
N ARG A 90 -19.87 6.01 -20.76
CA ARG A 90 -20.59 5.56 -21.96
C ARG A 90 -20.73 6.65 -23.01
N TYR A 91 -21.09 7.86 -22.59
CA TYR A 91 -21.17 8.99 -23.51
C TYR A 91 -19.83 9.25 -24.19
N LEU A 92 -18.74 9.35 -23.42
CA LEU A 92 -17.41 9.64 -23.96
C LEU A 92 -16.94 8.54 -24.93
N LEU A 93 -17.09 7.27 -24.56
CA LEU A 93 -16.74 6.14 -25.43
C LEU A 93 -17.60 6.09 -26.69
N GLY A 94 -18.91 6.36 -26.58
CA GLY A 94 -19.82 6.47 -27.73
C GLY A 94 -19.49 7.64 -28.67
N ARG A 95 -18.75 8.64 -28.19
CA ARG A 95 -18.18 9.73 -29.01
C ARG A 95 -16.78 9.44 -29.56
N GLY A 96 -16.28 8.22 -29.37
CA GLY A 96 -14.99 7.79 -29.89
C GLY A 96 -13.81 8.15 -28.98
N ALA A 97 -14.03 8.40 -27.68
CA ALA A 97 -12.92 8.62 -26.76
C ALA A 97 -11.99 7.40 -26.73
N ALA A 98 -10.67 7.65 -26.73
CA ALA A 98 -9.68 6.58 -26.72
C ALA A 98 -9.72 5.80 -25.39
N VAL A 99 -10.19 4.56 -25.43
CA VAL A 99 -10.44 3.73 -24.23
C VAL A 99 -9.18 3.48 -23.40
N ASP A 100 -8.05 3.22 -24.06
CA ASP A 100 -6.74 2.96 -23.44
C ASP A 100 -5.84 4.21 -23.45
N CYS A 101 -6.43 5.40 -23.36
CA CYS A 101 -5.65 6.62 -23.20
C CYS A 101 -4.81 6.58 -21.91
N LEU A 102 -3.64 7.21 -21.94
CA LEU A 102 -2.70 7.18 -20.81
C LEU A 102 -2.63 8.54 -20.13
N LYS A 103 -2.82 8.56 -18.81
CA LYS A 103 -2.38 9.68 -17.97
C LYS A 103 -0.94 9.50 -17.50
N LYS A 104 -0.43 10.44 -16.70
CA LYS A 104 0.88 10.34 -16.04
C LYS A 104 1.06 8.99 -15.34
N ALA A 105 2.27 8.45 -15.48
CA ALA A 105 2.67 7.13 -15.04
C ALA A 105 1.97 5.96 -15.76
N ASP A 106 1.47 6.20 -16.97
CA ASP A 106 0.93 5.20 -17.91
C ASP A 106 -0.30 4.48 -17.34
N TRP A 107 -1.13 5.22 -16.61
CA TRP A 107 -2.40 4.71 -16.08
C TRP A 107 -3.50 4.85 -17.12
N THR A 108 -4.30 3.80 -17.29
CA THR A 108 -5.50 3.80 -18.14
C THR A 108 -6.76 4.15 -17.35
N PRO A 109 -7.87 4.53 -18.03
CA PRO A 109 -9.18 4.64 -17.40
C PRO A 109 -9.62 3.35 -16.69
N LEU A 110 -9.32 2.17 -17.24
CA LEU A 110 -9.65 0.89 -16.62
C LEU A 110 -8.94 0.69 -15.27
N MET A 111 -7.66 1.06 -15.17
CA MET A 111 -6.94 1.04 -13.89
C MET A 111 -7.56 2.03 -12.89
N MET A 112 -7.95 3.22 -13.35
CA MET A 112 -8.59 4.22 -12.49
C MET A 112 -9.96 3.72 -11.98
N ALA A 113 -10.76 3.08 -12.83
CA ALA A 113 -12.05 2.50 -12.45
C ALA A 113 -11.91 1.42 -11.36
N CYS A 114 -10.87 0.58 -11.46
CA CYS A 114 -10.60 -0.46 -10.47
C CYS A 114 -10.33 0.10 -9.06
N THR A 115 -9.88 1.37 -8.93
CA THR A 115 -9.64 2.01 -7.62
C THR A 115 -10.92 2.32 -6.81
N ARG A 116 -12.11 2.28 -7.45
CA ARG A 116 -13.39 2.62 -6.79
C ARG A 116 -14.34 1.46 -6.66
N ARG A 117 -13.89 0.24 -6.96
CA ARG A 117 -14.71 -0.97 -6.84
C ARG A 117 -16.06 -0.88 -7.60
N ASN A 118 -16.09 -0.12 -8.70
CA ASN A 118 -17.29 0.03 -9.52
C ASN A 118 -17.23 -0.94 -10.71
N LEU A 119 -17.85 -2.10 -10.55
CA LEU A 119 -17.89 -3.16 -11.56
C LEU A 119 -18.53 -2.68 -12.86
N GLU A 120 -19.58 -1.88 -12.80
CA GLU A 120 -20.34 -1.45 -13.99
C GLU A 120 -19.48 -0.60 -14.94
N VAL A 121 -18.66 0.30 -14.38
CA VAL A 121 -17.72 1.11 -15.17
C VAL A 121 -16.58 0.25 -15.73
N VAL A 122 -16.10 -0.72 -14.95
CA VAL A 122 -15.09 -1.68 -15.42
C VAL A 122 -15.65 -2.51 -16.59
N GLN A 123 -16.90 -2.96 -16.50
CA GLN A 123 -17.58 -3.69 -17.56
C GLN A 123 -17.70 -2.84 -18.83
N ASP A 124 -18.27 -1.64 -18.73
CA ASP A 124 -18.46 -0.77 -19.88
C ASP A 124 -17.11 -0.45 -20.58
N LEU A 125 -16.03 -0.19 -19.82
CA LEU A 125 -14.71 0.05 -20.40
C LEU A 125 -14.18 -1.16 -21.16
N VAL A 126 -14.28 -2.36 -20.60
CA VAL A 126 -13.83 -3.61 -21.26
C VAL A 126 -14.69 -3.93 -22.48
N GLU A 127 -16.01 -3.73 -22.42
CA GLU A 127 -16.92 -3.90 -23.56
C GLU A 127 -16.59 -2.95 -24.72
N HIS A 128 -16.02 -1.77 -24.42
CA HIS A 128 -15.51 -0.83 -25.43
C HIS A 128 -14.02 -1.05 -25.76
N GLY A 129 -13.46 -2.21 -25.42
CA GLY A 129 -12.13 -2.63 -25.85
C GLY A 129 -10.98 -2.23 -24.94
N ALA A 130 -11.21 -1.79 -23.70
CA ALA A 130 -10.13 -1.54 -22.74
C ALA A 130 -9.30 -2.81 -22.52
N ASN A 131 -7.98 -2.72 -22.63
CA ASN A 131 -7.10 -3.87 -22.50
C ASN A 131 -6.62 -4.08 -21.03
N PRO A 132 -7.05 -5.16 -20.33
CA PRO A 132 -6.63 -5.42 -18.94
C PRO A 132 -5.16 -5.81 -18.78
N LEU A 133 -4.43 -6.03 -19.88
CA LEU A 133 -3.02 -6.42 -19.87
C LEU A 133 -2.06 -5.22 -19.91
N LEU A 134 -2.56 -4.01 -20.19
CA LEU A 134 -1.72 -2.82 -20.17
C LEU A 134 -1.14 -2.60 -18.78
N LYS A 135 0.12 -2.17 -18.73
CA LYS A 135 0.87 -1.95 -17.50
C LYS A 135 1.25 -0.50 -17.35
N ASN A 136 1.13 0.00 -16.13
CA ASN A 136 1.59 1.32 -15.76
C ASN A 136 3.12 1.34 -15.54
N LYS A 137 3.67 2.49 -15.16
CA LYS A 137 5.12 2.62 -14.89
C LYS A 137 5.64 1.78 -13.73
N ASP A 138 4.79 1.22 -12.88
CA ASP A 138 5.18 0.32 -11.80
C ASP A 138 5.07 -1.17 -12.22
N GLY A 139 4.66 -1.44 -13.47
CA GLY A 139 4.40 -2.78 -13.97
C GLY A 139 3.03 -3.33 -13.57
N TRP A 140 2.16 -2.50 -12.99
CA TRP A 140 0.83 -2.91 -12.54
C TRP A 140 -0.17 -2.80 -13.68
N ASN A 141 -1.01 -3.81 -13.83
CA ASN A 141 -2.19 -3.75 -14.68
C ASN A 141 -3.46 -3.50 -13.86
N SER A 142 -4.64 -3.46 -14.50
CA SER A 142 -5.92 -3.28 -13.79
C SER A 142 -6.19 -4.40 -12.77
N PHE A 143 -5.72 -5.61 -13.04
CA PHE A 143 -5.88 -6.75 -12.13
C PHE A 143 -5.10 -6.57 -10.82
N HIS A 144 -3.86 -6.05 -10.85
CA HIS A 144 -3.13 -5.66 -9.63
C HIS A 144 -3.91 -4.63 -8.80
N ILE A 145 -4.49 -3.62 -9.47
CA ILE A 145 -5.28 -2.59 -8.79
C ILE A 145 -6.52 -3.22 -8.15
N ALA A 146 -7.25 -4.06 -8.86
CA ALA A 146 -8.41 -4.77 -8.32
C ALA A 146 -8.03 -5.69 -7.14
N SER A 147 -6.86 -6.34 -7.19
CA SER A 147 -6.34 -7.14 -6.07
C SER A 147 -6.01 -6.30 -4.84
N ARG A 148 -5.50 -5.08 -5.04
CA ARG A 148 -5.26 -4.11 -3.95
C ARG A 148 -6.55 -3.64 -3.29
N GLU A 149 -7.55 -3.29 -4.09
CA GLU A 149 -8.83 -2.79 -3.56
C GLU A 149 -9.73 -3.90 -3.01
N GLY A 150 -9.40 -5.16 -3.31
CA GLY A 150 -10.01 -6.33 -2.70
C GLY A 150 -11.42 -6.66 -3.20
N ASP A 151 -11.80 -6.23 -4.41
CA ASP A 151 -13.14 -6.51 -4.93
C ASP A 151 -13.23 -7.85 -5.68
N PRO A 152 -13.87 -8.90 -5.10
CA PRO A 152 -13.90 -10.21 -5.72
C PRO A 152 -14.74 -10.25 -7.01
N LEU A 153 -15.73 -9.37 -7.18
CA LEU A 153 -16.56 -9.35 -8.37
C LEU A 153 -15.78 -8.81 -9.57
N ILE A 154 -15.00 -7.74 -9.36
CA ILE A 154 -14.12 -7.20 -10.41
C ILE A 154 -13.03 -8.21 -10.78
N LEU A 155 -12.42 -8.89 -9.80
CA LEU A 155 -11.43 -9.92 -10.08
C LEU A 155 -12.01 -11.07 -10.90
N ARG A 156 -13.19 -11.58 -10.52
CA ARG A 156 -13.89 -12.64 -11.27
C ARG A 156 -14.24 -12.19 -12.68
N TYR A 157 -14.72 -10.96 -12.85
CA TYR A 157 -15.03 -10.40 -14.16
C TYR A 157 -13.77 -10.29 -15.03
N LEU A 158 -12.70 -9.68 -14.52
CA LEU A 158 -11.44 -9.53 -15.25
C LEU A 158 -10.83 -10.88 -15.66
N LEU A 159 -10.93 -11.91 -14.81
CA LEU A 159 -10.50 -13.27 -15.16
C LEU A 159 -11.38 -13.92 -16.25
N ALA A 160 -12.68 -13.64 -16.25
CA ALA A 160 -13.60 -14.17 -17.25
C ALA A 160 -13.34 -13.58 -18.65
N VAL A 161 -13.06 -12.28 -18.72
CA VAL A 161 -12.79 -11.58 -19.98
C VAL A 161 -11.33 -11.64 -20.41
N CYS A 162 -10.40 -11.82 -19.46
CA CYS A 162 -8.96 -11.88 -19.73
C CYS A 162 -8.26 -12.86 -18.76
N ALA A 163 -8.26 -14.14 -19.14
CA ALA A 163 -7.70 -15.21 -18.31
C ALA A 163 -6.19 -15.07 -17.99
N ALA A 164 -5.45 -14.24 -18.75
CA ALA A 164 -4.03 -13.97 -18.52
C ALA A 164 -3.77 -12.77 -17.59
N ALA A 165 -4.80 -12.02 -17.19
CA ALA A 165 -4.63 -10.76 -16.44
C ALA A 165 -3.93 -10.92 -15.09
N TRP A 166 -3.95 -12.11 -14.49
CA TRP A 166 -3.28 -12.40 -13.23
C TRP A 166 -1.79 -12.73 -13.37
N LYS A 167 -1.32 -13.13 -14.56
CA LYS A 167 0.05 -13.64 -14.79
C LYS A 167 1.11 -12.54 -14.86
N THR A 168 0.80 -11.35 -14.37
CA THR A 168 1.70 -10.20 -14.45
C THR A 168 2.43 -10.00 -13.14
N GLU A 169 3.61 -9.43 -13.26
CA GLU A 169 4.41 -8.96 -12.13
C GLU A 169 4.68 -7.47 -12.28
N SER A 170 4.72 -6.79 -11.14
CA SER A 170 5.24 -5.42 -11.03
C SER A 170 6.75 -5.37 -11.31
N LYS A 171 7.31 -4.16 -11.41
CA LYS A 171 8.75 -3.94 -11.58
C LYS A 171 9.60 -4.52 -10.46
N ILE A 172 9.03 -4.72 -9.28
CA ILE A 172 9.70 -5.34 -8.13
C ILE A 172 9.37 -6.84 -7.98
N GLY A 173 8.77 -7.46 -8.99
CA GLY A 173 8.46 -8.90 -8.98
C GLY A 173 7.21 -9.28 -8.18
N ARG A 174 6.44 -8.31 -7.67
CA ARG A 174 5.19 -8.60 -6.95
C ARG A 174 4.12 -9.07 -7.92
N THR A 175 3.48 -10.18 -7.60
CA THR A 175 2.27 -10.68 -8.25
C THR A 175 1.01 -10.04 -7.63
N PRO A 176 -0.17 -10.15 -8.26
CA PRO A 176 -1.44 -9.72 -7.66
C PRO A 176 -1.74 -10.40 -6.32
N LEU A 177 -1.26 -11.63 -6.09
CA LEU A 177 -1.40 -12.32 -4.80
C LEU A 177 -0.59 -11.64 -3.68
N HIS A 178 0.63 -11.17 -3.97
CA HIS A 178 1.39 -10.35 -3.02
C HIS A 178 0.61 -9.08 -2.66
N THR A 179 0.06 -8.40 -3.67
CA THR A 179 -0.70 -7.16 -3.47
C THR A 179 -1.96 -7.41 -2.63
N ALA A 180 -2.77 -8.43 -2.95
CA ALA A 180 -3.96 -8.73 -2.15
C ALA A 180 -3.59 -9.12 -0.70
N ALA A 181 -2.49 -9.84 -0.50
CA ALA A 181 -2.05 -10.26 0.81
C ALA A 181 -1.53 -9.11 1.69
N MET A 182 -0.71 -8.23 1.11
CA MET A 182 -0.21 -7.02 1.76
C MET A 182 -1.33 -6.08 2.22
N HIS A 183 -2.46 -6.08 1.51
CA HIS A 183 -3.60 -5.21 1.80
C HIS A 183 -4.74 -5.92 2.56
N GLY A 184 -4.53 -7.15 3.03
CA GLY A 184 -5.51 -7.85 3.88
C GLY A 184 -6.82 -8.21 3.17
N CYS A 185 -6.78 -8.33 1.84
CA CYS A 185 -7.98 -8.51 1.03
C CYS A 185 -8.37 -9.99 0.94
N SER A 186 -8.88 -10.57 2.03
CA SER A 186 -9.15 -12.01 2.16
C SER A 186 -10.04 -12.60 1.07
N GLU A 187 -11.12 -11.92 0.67
CA GLU A 187 -11.98 -12.39 -0.43
C GLU A 187 -11.26 -12.38 -1.79
N ALA A 188 -10.39 -11.40 -2.02
CA ALA A 188 -9.56 -11.34 -3.22
C ALA A 188 -8.52 -12.47 -3.22
N VAL A 189 -7.84 -12.71 -2.10
CA VAL A 189 -6.92 -13.83 -1.94
C VAL A 189 -7.64 -15.15 -2.22
N GLU A 190 -8.85 -15.35 -1.71
CA GLU A 190 -9.61 -16.56 -1.99
C GLU A 190 -9.92 -16.73 -3.49
N VAL A 191 -10.38 -15.67 -4.17
CA VAL A 191 -10.60 -15.72 -5.64
C VAL A 191 -9.29 -16.04 -6.38
N LEU A 192 -8.19 -15.43 -5.98
CA LEU A 192 -6.87 -15.64 -6.59
C LEU A 192 -6.41 -17.09 -6.43
N LEU A 193 -6.47 -17.65 -5.23
CA LEU A 193 -6.06 -19.03 -4.97
C LEU A 193 -6.97 -20.06 -5.65
N GLN A 194 -8.26 -19.75 -5.82
CA GLN A 194 -9.20 -20.64 -6.51
C GLN A 194 -9.03 -20.63 -8.04
N ARG A 195 -8.67 -19.49 -8.63
CA ARG A 195 -8.72 -19.29 -10.09
C ARG A 195 -7.35 -19.13 -10.75
N CYS A 196 -6.31 -18.81 -9.99
CA CYS A 196 -4.98 -18.51 -10.50
C CYS A 196 -3.98 -19.54 -9.96
N GLN A 197 -3.20 -20.14 -10.85
CA GLN A 197 -2.20 -21.14 -10.47
C GLN A 197 -0.89 -20.43 -10.06
N TYR A 198 -0.88 -19.80 -8.89
CA TYR A 198 0.36 -19.29 -8.30
C TYR A 198 1.17 -20.43 -7.69
N GLU A 199 2.48 -20.40 -7.90
CA GLU A 199 3.40 -21.29 -7.20
C GLU A 199 3.44 -20.92 -5.70
N PRO A 200 3.37 -21.91 -4.79
CA PRO A 200 3.59 -21.69 -3.37
C PRO A 200 4.92 -20.96 -3.13
N ASP A 201 4.91 -19.99 -2.22
CA ASP A 201 6.09 -19.18 -1.88
C ASP A 201 6.74 -18.49 -3.08
N CYS A 202 5.95 -18.12 -4.09
CA CYS A 202 6.39 -17.19 -5.13
C CYS A 202 7.03 -15.95 -4.49
N ARG A 203 8.16 -15.50 -5.03
CA ARG A 203 9.00 -14.46 -4.44
C ARG A 203 9.05 -13.22 -5.30
N ASP A 204 8.98 -12.06 -4.65
CA ASP A 204 9.36 -10.80 -5.27
C ASP A 204 10.90 -10.67 -5.42
N LYS A 205 11.38 -9.55 -5.96
CA LYS A 205 12.82 -9.31 -6.13
C LYS A 205 13.61 -9.20 -4.83
N CYS A 206 12.95 -8.96 -3.70
CA CYS A 206 13.55 -8.95 -2.38
C CYS A 206 13.45 -10.33 -1.69
N GLY A 207 12.86 -11.33 -2.35
CA GLY A 207 12.64 -12.66 -1.79
C GLY A 207 11.40 -12.78 -0.92
N LEU A 208 10.56 -11.75 -0.82
CA LEU A 208 9.36 -11.77 0.01
C LEU A 208 8.27 -12.63 -0.64
N THR A 209 7.53 -13.36 0.20
CA THR A 209 6.37 -14.16 -0.22
C THR A 209 5.05 -13.48 0.18
N PRO A 210 3.91 -13.85 -0.41
CA PRO A 210 2.60 -13.32 0.01
C PRO A 210 2.28 -13.59 1.49
N PHE A 211 2.78 -14.69 2.06
CA PHE A 211 2.61 -14.98 3.49
C PHE A 211 3.37 -13.98 4.36
N MET A 212 4.61 -13.64 3.98
CA MET A 212 5.37 -12.59 4.66
C MET A 212 4.67 -11.24 4.57
N ASP A 213 4.07 -10.90 3.43
CA ASP A 213 3.32 -9.65 3.25
C ASP A 213 2.12 -9.56 4.18
N ALA A 214 1.32 -10.64 4.25
CA ALA A 214 0.18 -10.71 5.17
C ALA A 214 0.62 -10.52 6.63
N ILE A 215 1.66 -11.23 7.04
CA ILE A 215 2.21 -11.15 8.40
C ILE A 215 2.79 -9.77 8.72
N GLN A 216 3.55 -9.19 7.79
CA GLN A 216 4.16 -7.86 7.96
C GLN A 216 3.09 -6.77 8.15
N CYS A 217 1.91 -6.95 7.55
CA CYS A 217 0.79 -6.03 7.67
C CYS A 217 -0.25 -6.44 8.74
N GLY A 218 -0.01 -7.53 9.47
CA GLY A 218 -0.89 -7.99 10.56
C GLY A 218 -2.17 -8.73 10.10
N HIS A 219 -2.26 -9.12 8.84
CA HIS A 219 -3.43 -9.78 8.24
C HIS A 219 -3.40 -11.30 8.48
N ILE A 220 -3.68 -11.71 9.73
CA ILE A 220 -3.61 -13.10 10.18
C ILE A 220 -4.64 -13.99 9.44
N ASP A 221 -5.82 -13.46 9.13
CA ASP A 221 -6.85 -14.15 8.37
C ASP A 221 -6.37 -14.52 6.95
N VAL A 222 -5.72 -13.58 6.26
CA VAL A 222 -5.03 -13.86 4.99
C VAL A 222 -3.91 -14.87 5.17
N ALA A 223 -3.09 -14.73 6.22
CA ALA A 223 -2.00 -15.65 6.49
C ALA A 223 -2.52 -17.09 6.65
N ARG A 224 -3.62 -17.29 7.38
CA ARG A 224 -4.30 -18.60 7.50
C ARG A 224 -4.77 -19.13 6.15
N LEU A 225 -5.43 -18.30 5.34
CA LEU A 225 -5.85 -18.70 3.99
C LEU A 225 -4.68 -19.17 3.11
N LEU A 226 -3.54 -18.48 3.17
CA LEU A 226 -2.34 -18.86 2.44
C LEU A 226 -1.74 -20.18 2.94
N LEU A 227 -1.77 -20.45 4.24
CA LEU A 227 -1.33 -21.74 4.78
C LEU A 227 -2.25 -22.88 4.33
N GLU A 228 -3.56 -22.70 4.47
CA GLU A 228 -4.56 -23.73 4.20
C GLU A 228 -4.70 -24.04 2.71
N LYS A 229 -4.75 -23.01 1.85
CA LYS A 229 -5.09 -23.15 0.44
C LYS A 229 -3.89 -23.01 -0.50
N HIS A 230 -2.89 -22.23 -0.13
CA HIS A 230 -1.70 -21.98 -0.97
C HIS A 230 -0.48 -22.82 -0.56
N LYS A 231 -0.56 -23.54 0.57
CA LYS A 231 0.56 -24.35 1.12
C LYS A 231 1.82 -23.51 1.34
N ALA A 232 1.66 -22.27 1.78
CA ALA A 232 2.78 -21.37 2.05
C ALA A 232 3.72 -21.94 3.13
N CYS A 233 5.02 -21.76 2.95
CA CYS A 233 6.03 -22.16 3.92
C CYS A 233 6.23 -21.06 4.96
N VAL A 234 5.88 -21.38 6.21
CA VAL A 234 6.00 -20.47 7.36
C VAL A 234 7.45 -20.04 7.61
N SER A 235 8.40 -20.95 7.35
CA SER A 235 9.84 -20.72 7.53
C SER A 235 10.54 -20.25 6.25
N ALA A 236 9.80 -19.79 5.25
CA ALA A 236 10.41 -19.19 4.07
C ALA A 236 11.30 -18.01 4.48
N GLU A 237 12.37 -17.83 3.74
CA GLU A 237 13.34 -16.74 3.92
C GLU A 237 13.38 -15.85 2.69
N ASP A 238 13.52 -14.55 2.95
CA ASP A 238 13.77 -13.55 1.91
C ASP A 238 15.25 -13.45 1.56
N SER A 239 15.61 -12.48 0.70
CA SER A 239 16.99 -12.31 0.22
C SER A 239 18.02 -11.98 1.31
N LEU A 240 17.58 -11.53 2.50
CA LEU A 240 18.43 -11.29 3.66
C LEU A 240 18.39 -12.47 4.65
N GLY A 241 17.71 -13.55 4.30
CA GLY A 241 17.48 -14.67 5.21
C GLY A 241 16.45 -14.35 6.30
N ALA A 242 15.66 -13.27 6.18
CA ALA A 242 14.68 -12.94 7.20
C ALA A 242 13.37 -13.73 6.94
N GLN A 243 12.84 -14.30 8.02
CA GLN A 243 11.54 -14.99 8.04
C GLN A 243 10.39 -14.06 8.45
N ALA A 244 9.15 -14.54 8.33
CA ALA A 244 7.93 -13.78 8.60
C ALA A 244 7.90 -13.12 10.01
N ILE A 245 8.44 -13.79 11.05
CA ILE A 245 8.51 -13.22 12.41
C ILE A 245 9.39 -11.97 12.50
N HIS A 246 10.48 -11.90 11.73
CA HIS A 246 11.31 -10.70 11.66
C HIS A 246 10.53 -9.55 10.98
N ARG A 247 9.74 -9.87 9.95
CA ARG A 247 8.91 -8.88 9.24
C ARG A 247 7.80 -8.32 10.13
N ALA A 248 7.13 -9.18 10.90
CA ALA A 248 6.17 -8.74 11.94
C ALA A 248 6.83 -7.84 12.99
N ALA A 249 8.06 -8.17 13.41
CA ALA A 249 8.79 -7.37 14.39
C ALA A 249 9.22 -5.99 13.87
N VAL A 250 9.56 -5.86 12.58
CA VAL A 250 9.89 -4.58 11.94
C VAL A 250 8.69 -3.62 11.96
N THR A 251 7.48 -4.14 11.77
CA THR A 251 6.25 -3.32 11.69
C THR A 251 5.43 -3.30 12.98
N GLY A 252 5.92 -3.96 14.04
CA GLY A 252 5.29 -3.92 15.37
C GLY A 252 4.00 -4.74 15.49
N GLN A 253 3.85 -5.82 14.71
CA GLN A 253 2.61 -6.62 14.65
C GLN A 253 2.59 -7.69 15.75
N ASN A 254 2.13 -7.32 16.95
CA ASN A 254 2.16 -8.17 18.14
C ASN A 254 1.33 -9.45 17.98
N GLU A 255 0.12 -9.32 17.45
CA GLU A 255 -0.80 -10.44 17.23
C GLU A 255 -0.24 -11.40 16.18
N ALA A 256 0.44 -10.87 15.15
CA ALA A 256 1.11 -11.71 14.15
C ALA A 256 2.29 -12.46 14.76
N VAL A 257 3.08 -11.82 15.63
CA VAL A 257 4.16 -12.51 16.39
C VAL A 257 3.58 -13.63 17.26
N GLN A 258 2.51 -13.38 18.00
CA GLN A 258 1.85 -14.39 18.82
C GLN A 258 1.31 -15.55 17.98
N PHE A 259 0.65 -15.26 16.86
CA PHE A 259 0.17 -16.27 15.91
C PHE A 259 1.32 -17.18 15.42
N LEU A 260 2.43 -16.58 15.00
CA LEU A 260 3.59 -17.30 14.50
C LEU A 260 4.24 -18.21 15.55
N VAL A 261 4.41 -17.73 16.78
CA VAL A 261 5.10 -18.49 17.84
C VAL A 261 4.17 -19.48 18.52
N SER A 262 3.01 -19.02 18.98
CA SER A 262 2.10 -19.82 19.82
C SER A 262 1.28 -20.81 19.02
N GLU A 263 0.84 -20.45 17.80
CA GLU A 263 -0.01 -21.33 16.99
C GLU A 263 0.78 -22.13 15.97
N LEU A 264 1.75 -21.50 15.29
CA LEU A 264 2.55 -22.18 14.27
C LEU A 264 3.86 -22.78 14.79
N GLY A 265 4.20 -22.55 16.07
CA GLY A 265 5.37 -23.15 16.71
C GLY A 265 6.71 -22.63 16.19
N ILE A 266 6.77 -21.42 15.63
CA ILE A 266 8.04 -20.83 15.19
C ILE A 266 8.92 -20.56 16.41
N ASN A 267 10.20 -20.92 16.31
CA ASN A 267 11.20 -20.49 17.28
C ASN A 267 11.33 -18.96 17.31
N VAL A 268 10.98 -18.35 18.44
CA VAL A 268 11.02 -16.90 18.65
C VAL A 268 12.43 -16.29 18.47
N ASP A 269 13.48 -17.09 18.71
CA ASP A 269 14.89 -16.70 18.55
C ASP A 269 15.51 -17.17 17.23
N VAL A 270 14.69 -17.47 16.22
CA VAL A 270 15.18 -17.66 14.85
C VAL A 270 15.99 -16.43 14.44
N ARG A 271 17.09 -16.69 13.71
CA ARG A 271 18.05 -15.67 13.31
C ARG A 271 18.02 -15.50 11.81
N ALA A 272 17.91 -14.26 11.35
CA ALA A 272 18.04 -13.94 9.93
C ALA A 272 19.42 -14.39 9.41
N ALA A 273 19.47 -15.11 8.28
CA ALA A 273 20.70 -15.78 7.84
C ALA A 273 21.87 -14.82 7.61
N SER A 274 21.61 -13.63 7.05
CA SER A 274 22.66 -12.68 6.68
C SER A 274 23.24 -11.86 7.84
N THR A 275 22.44 -11.55 8.86
CA THR A 275 22.83 -10.60 9.93
C THR A 275 22.82 -11.22 11.32
N ARG A 276 22.30 -12.44 11.46
CA ARG A 276 22.07 -13.15 12.73
C ARG A 276 21.14 -12.40 13.70
N LEU A 277 20.39 -11.40 13.22
CA LEU A 277 19.40 -10.67 14.00
C LEU A 277 18.18 -11.55 14.28
N THR A 278 17.66 -11.48 15.50
CA THR A 278 16.37 -12.08 15.90
C THR A 278 15.23 -11.07 15.78
N ALA A 279 13.98 -11.51 15.94
CA ALA A 279 12.83 -10.61 15.99
C ALA A 279 12.97 -9.52 17.08
N LEU A 280 13.55 -9.86 18.24
CA LEU A 280 13.81 -8.90 19.33
C LEU A 280 14.73 -7.75 18.88
N HIS A 281 15.74 -8.06 18.09
CA HIS A 281 16.65 -7.06 17.54
C HIS A 281 15.95 -6.09 16.59
N TYR A 282 15.09 -6.59 15.70
CA TYR A 282 14.33 -5.74 14.79
C TYR A 282 13.33 -4.86 15.54
N ALA A 283 12.57 -5.41 16.48
CA ALA A 283 11.63 -4.63 17.29
C ALA A 283 12.33 -3.52 18.09
N ALA A 284 13.51 -3.80 18.65
CA ALA A 284 14.31 -2.81 19.35
C ALA A 284 14.87 -1.72 18.43
N LYS A 285 15.31 -2.08 17.23
CA LYS A 285 15.81 -1.14 16.22
C LYS A 285 14.75 -0.16 15.74
N GLU A 286 13.50 -0.61 15.61
CA GLU A 286 12.37 0.20 15.11
C GLU A 286 11.55 0.86 16.24
N GLY A 287 11.86 0.55 17.51
CA GLY A 287 11.28 1.22 18.67
C GLY A 287 9.95 0.64 19.16
N HIS A 288 9.61 -0.59 18.78
CA HIS A 288 8.33 -1.23 19.10
C HIS A 288 8.33 -1.92 20.47
N ILE A 289 8.12 -1.14 21.54
CA ILE A 289 8.16 -1.62 22.94
C ILE A 289 7.15 -2.74 23.19
N SER A 290 5.92 -2.59 22.68
CA SER A 290 4.87 -3.60 22.85
C SER A 290 5.25 -4.93 22.19
N THR A 291 5.97 -4.87 21.07
CA THR A 291 6.50 -6.06 20.39
C THR A 291 7.66 -6.68 21.13
N ILE A 292 8.56 -5.87 21.71
CA ILE A 292 9.61 -6.37 22.62
C ILE A 292 8.97 -7.12 23.81
N GLN A 293 7.98 -6.51 24.45
CA GLN A 293 7.24 -7.14 25.56
C GLN A 293 6.61 -8.46 25.14
N THR A 294 5.96 -8.48 23.98
CA THR A 294 5.34 -9.68 23.41
C THR A 294 6.39 -10.77 23.17
N LEU A 295 7.50 -10.45 22.51
CA LEU A 295 8.58 -11.40 22.23
C LEU A 295 9.18 -11.98 23.52
N LEU A 296 9.45 -11.15 24.54
CA LEU A 296 9.96 -11.62 25.83
C LEU A 296 8.92 -12.50 26.56
N SER A 297 7.63 -12.16 26.50
CA SER A 297 6.56 -12.99 27.08
C SER A 297 6.43 -14.35 26.38
N LEU A 298 6.83 -14.42 25.11
CA LEU A 298 6.89 -15.64 24.31
C LEU A 298 8.23 -16.38 24.44
N GLY A 299 9.11 -15.94 25.35
CA GLY A 299 10.36 -16.63 25.69
C GLY A 299 11.58 -16.22 24.86
N ALA A 300 11.56 -15.09 24.16
CA ALA A 300 12.75 -14.60 23.46
C ALA A 300 13.92 -14.35 24.41
N ASP A 301 15.12 -14.78 24.02
CA ASP A 301 16.34 -14.51 24.77
C ASP A 301 16.71 -13.03 24.72
N ILE A 302 16.53 -12.34 25.85
CA ILE A 302 16.89 -10.93 26.00
C ILE A 302 18.39 -10.66 25.77
N ASN A 303 19.24 -11.68 26.00
CA ASN A 303 20.69 -11.60 25.84
C ASN A 303 21.17 -12.00 24.46
N ALA A 304 20.26 -12.30 23.52
CA ALA A 304 20.63 -12.64 22.16
C ALA A 304 21.51 -11.55 21.54
N LYS A 305 22.54 -11.98 20.82
CA LYS A 305 23.47 -11.09 20.10
C LYS A 305 23.53 -11.43 18.62
N ASP A 306 23.74 -10.39 17.82
CA ASP A 306 23.98 -10.48 16.38
C ASP A 306 25.44 -10.84 16.06
N GLU A 307 25.79 -10.86 14.76
CA GLU A 307 27.16 -11.15 14.28
C GLU A 307 28.22 -10.14 14.75
N ARG A 308 27.80 -8.94 15.15
CA ARG A 308 28.66 -7.85 15.66
C ARG A 308 28.68 -7.81 17.18
N ASN A 309 28.23 -8.88 17.83
CA ASN A 309 28.10 -8.96 19.28
C ASN A 309 27.18 -7.87 19.87
N ARG A 310 26.28 -7.31 19.06
CA ARG A 310 25.31 -6.29 19.50
C ARG A 310 24.06 -6.97 20.01
N SER A 311 23.57 -6.52 21.15
CA SER A 311 22.27 -6.89 21.71
C SER A 311 21.14 -5.98 21.21
N ALA A 312 19.89 -6.30 21.56
CA ALA A 312 18.74 -5.43 21.33
C ALA A 312 18.94 -4.00 21.88
N LEU A 313 19.67 -3.85 23.00
CA LEU A 313 19.97 -2.55 23.61
C LEU A 313 20.79 -1.64 22.68
N HIS A 314 21.77 -2.20 21.97
CA HIS A 314 22.59 -1.46 20.99
C HIS A 314 21.74 -0.89 19.86
N LEU A 315 20.78 -1.69 19.38
CA LEU A 315 19.91 -1.30 18.28
C LEU A 315 18.88 -0.25 18.71
N ALA A 316 18.30 -0.40 19.91
CA ALA A 316 17.43 0.62 20.49
C ALA A 316 18.17 1.95 20.73
N CYS A 317 19.44 1.90 21.17
CA CYS A 317 20.26 3.11 21.31
C CYS A 317 20.59 3.74 19.95
N THR A 318 20.91 2.94 18.94
CA THR A 318 21.16 3.43 17.57
C THR A 318 19.92 4.14 17.01
N GLY A 319 18.74 3.54 17.19
CA GLY A 319 17.44 4.11 16.80
C GLY A 319 16.92 5.25 17.68
N GLN A 320 17.63 5.59 18.77
CA GLN A 320 17.26 6.63 19.74
C GLN A 320 15.94 6.36 20.48
N HIS A 321 15.58 5.10 20.70
CA HIS A 321 14.30 4.71 21.30
C HIS A 321 14.38 4.63 22.83
N ALA A 322 14.36 5.78 23.51
CA ALA A 322 14.55 5.88 24.97
C ALA A 322 13.64 4.94 25.78
N ALA A 323 12.38 4.80 25.40
CA ALA A 323 11.44 3.94 26.10
C ALA A 323 11.73 2.44 25.88
N CYS A 324 12.26 2.02 24.72
CA CYS A 324 12.80 0.66 24.53
C CYS A 324 14.04 0.43 25.39
N VAL A 325 14.98 1.39 25.40
CA VAL A 325 16.22 1.31 26.18
C VAL A 325 15.91 1.17 27.66
N LYS A 326 15.04 2.03 28.19
CA LYS A 326 14.57 1.95 29.59
C LYS A 326 13.95 0.59 29.89
N PHE A 327 13.04 0.11 29.03
CA PHE A 327 12.38 -1.16 29.24
C PHE A 327 13.36 -2.35 29.25
N LEU A 328 14.29 -2.40 28.29
CA LEU A 328 15.30 -3.45 28.19
C LEU A 328 16.24 -3.46 29.41
N LEU A 329 16.72 -2.28 29.85
CA LEU A 329 17.54 -2.15 31.06
C LEU A 329 16.77 -2.62 32.31
N CYS A 330 15.52 -2.17 32.48
CA CYS A 330 14.67 -2.60 33.59
C CYS A 330 14.33 -4.10 33.54
N SER A 331 14.41 -4.71 32.37
CA SER A 331 14.22 -6.16 32.18
C SER A 331 15.51 -6.97 32.39
N GLY A 332 16.58 -6.33 32.89
CA GLY A 332 17.84 -6.98 33.24
C GLY A 332 18.87 -7.09 32.10
N LEU A 333 18.63 -6.47 30.94
CA LEU A 333 19.63 -6.43 29.87
C LEU A 333 20.74 -5.44 30.22
N GLY A 334 21.90 -5.96 30.57
CA GLY A 334 23.09 -5.15 30.85
C GLY A 334 23.66 -4.46 29.60
N ASP A 335 24.31 -3.31 29.82
CA ASP A 335 25.13 -2.67 28.80
C ASP A 335 26.39 -3.51 28.57
N SER A 336 26.67 -3.85 27.31
CA SER A 336 27.79 -4.74 26.94
C SER A 336 28.49 -4.21 25.70
N LEU A 337 29.73 -4.65 25.48
CA LEU A 337 30.55 -4.21 24.35
C LEU A 337 30.18 -4.96 23.07
N ASP A 338 30.11 -4.24 21.96
CA ASP A 338 30.09 -4.82 20.62
C ASP A 338 31.50 -5.22 20.13
N VAL A 339 31.62 -5.73 18.90
CA VAL A 339 32.92 -6.12 18.31
C VAL A 339 33.91 -4.96 18.12
N THR A 340 33.44 -3.72 18.14
CA THR A 340 34.31 -2.52 18.04
C THR A 340 34.79 -2.03 19.40
N GLY A 341 34.31 -2.64 20.49
CA GLY A 341 34.57 -2.19 21.85
C GLY A 341 33.71 -0.99 22.26
N ALA A 342 32.60 -0.74 21.56
CA ALA A 342 31.64 0.29 21.94
C ALA A 342 30.53 -0.29 22.81
N LEU A 343 30.18 0.41 23.88
CA LEU A 343 28.98 0.13 24.68
C LEU A 343 27.71 0.62 23.96
N ALA A 344 26.55 0.06 24.28
CA ALA A 344 25.29 0.49 23.69
C ALA A 344 25.00 1.97 23.98
N GLN A 345 25.28 2.44 25.20
CA GLN A 345 25.11 3.85 25.59
C GLN A 345 26.01 4.81 24.80
N GLN A 346 27.09 4.33 24.18
CA GLN A 346 27.99 5.18 23.37
C GLN A 346 27.45 5.38 21.94
N LEU A 347 26.44 4.60 21.53
CA LEU A 347 25.82 4.70 20.21
C LEU A 347 24.69 5.73 20.14
N THR A 348 24.22 6.23 21.29
CA THR A 348 23.16 7.24 21.33
C THR A 348 23.71 8.66 21.24
N ARG A 349 22.92 9.57 20.67
CA ARG A 349 23.16 11.03 20.71
C ARG A 349 22.08 11.77 21.50
N SER A 350 21.04 11.06 21.93
CA SER A 350 19.92 11.62 22.67
C SER A 350 20.22 11.65 24.18
N PRO A 351 20.07 12.81 24.85
CA PRO A 351 20.23 12.91 26.30
C PRO A 351 19.19 12.06 27.05
N ASP A 352 17.98 11.91 26.52
CA ASP A 352 16.91 11.12 27.15
C ASP A 352 17.27 9.63 27.21
N VAL A 353 17.92 9.12 26.15
CA VAL A 353 18.43 7.76 26.10
C VAL A 353 19.57 7.57 27.11
N LEU A 354 20.51 8.52 27.20
CA LEU A 354 21.60 8.47 28.17
C LEU A 354 21.08 8.47 29.62
N GLN A 355 20.06 9.27 29.91
CA GLN A 355 19.44 9.29 31.24
C GLN A 355 18.88 7.92 31.64
N CYS A 356 18.47 7.07 30.71
CA CYS A 356 17.94 5.75 31.02
C CYS A 356 18.99 4.85 31.72
N PHE A 357 20.28 4.98 31.37
CA PHE A 357 21.37 4.21 31.98
C PHE A 357 21.67 4.62 33.43
N ASN A 358 21.39 5.88 33.79
CA ASN A 358 21.59 6.36 35.16
C ASN A 358 20.49 5.86 36.12
N HIS A 359 19.28 5.61 35.60
CA HIS A 359 18.13 5.18 36.39
C HIS A 359 18.08 3.66 36.63
N SER A 360 18.77 2.85 35.83
CA SER A 360 18.88 1.41 36.08
C SER A 360 19.88 1.08 37.20
N ALA A 361 20.94 1.87 37.35
CA ALA A 361 21.95 1.69 38.40
C ALA A 361 21.40 1.89 39.83
N THR A 362 20.35 2.70 40.00
CA THR A 362 19.70 2.90 41.31
C THR A 362 18.78 1.75 41.71
N ALA A 363 18.26 0.96 40.74
CA ALA A 363 17.39 -0.18 41.03
C ALA A 363 18.17 -1.41 41.55
N GLU A 364 19.37 -1.68 41.00
CA GLU A 364 20.25 -2.76 41.50
C GLU A 364 20.84 -2.48 42.90
N GLY A 365 20.93 -1.21 43.29
CA GLY A 365 21.41 -0.79 44.61
C GLY A 365 20.46 -1.10 45.77
N VAL A 366 19.17 -1.33 45.51
CA VAL A 366 18.17 -1.59 46.56
C VAL A 366 17.99 -3.09 46.84
N SER A 367 18.34 -3.96 45.89
CA SER A 367 18.18 -5.43 46.03
C SER A 367 19.32 -6.11 46.79
N ARG A 368 20.49 -5.47 46.93
CA ARG A 368 21.63 -5.98 47.72
C ARG A 368 21.57 -5.62 49.22
N GLY A 369 20.46 -5.04 49.66
CA GLY A 369 20.28 -4.49 51.00
C GLY A 369 19.19 -5.16 51.85
N LYS A 370 18.87 -6.45 51.67
CA LYS A 370 18.09 -7.24 52.65
C LYS A 370 18.55 -8.70 52.65
N GLN A 371 19.43 -8.98 53.62
CA GLN A 371 19.75 -10.24 54.33
C GLN A 371 19.78 -11.55 53.57
#